data_AF-A0A3B9MN05-F1
#
_entry.id   AF-A0A3B9MN05-F1
#
_cell.length_a   1.000
_cell.length_b   1.000
_cell.length_c   1.000
_cell.angle_alpha   90.00
_cell.angle_beta   90.00
_cell.angle_gamma   90.00
#
_symmetry.space_group_name_H-M   'P 1'
#
loop_
_entity.id
_entity.type
_entity.pdbx_description
1 polymer ?
#
loop_
_entity_poly.entity_id
_entity_poly.type
_entity_poly.pdbx_seq_one_letter_code
_entity_poly.pdbx_strand_id
1 'polypeptide(L)'
;MQILTSSSPTIGFGDDGTLCSTLRECAAETWILLETATRIGIDVGEETVTDLNLVRIQARHPNDVFIRKFNRVVEGNHTGADWMWWLGVPSSGKWICLRVQAKKLDIESSRYKKINYPGKTAAQLQMLIQDAQLNSAIPMYCFYNYWPTGRRPPRWNCGTYPAAQVELQGCMLSSAEAIRGLKRNDRSDSLTVSVRSLPWHCLVCCQGYARPNADLVDRAIGVLTRSFEIMASTIVVHPSPPGYVQKMMLGGRRDASSSTGLPEELPSELSPGISYVMVTTEAARLG
;
A
#
# COMPACT_ATOMS: atom_id res chain seq x y z
N MET A 1 6.98 29.67 -32.85
CA MET A 1 6.27 28.77 -31.92
C MET A 1 7.33 27.92 -31.23
N GLN A 2 7.84 28.39 -30.09
CA GLN A 2 8.87 27.69 -29.31
C GLN A 2 8.16 26.62 -28.48
N ILE A 3 8.49 25.36 -28.73
CA ILE A 3 8.05 24.24 -27.90
C ILE A 3 8.86 24.34 -26.60
N LEU A 4 8.21 24.82 -25.53
CA LEU A 4 8.75 24.77 -24.19
C LEU A 4 8.78 23.30 -23.77
N THR A 5 9.95 22.67 -23.84
CA THR A 5 10.22 21.40 -23.18
C THR A 5 10.25 21.66 -21.67
N SER A 6 9.10 21.57 -21.01
CA SER A 6 9.05 21.56 -19.55
C SER A 6 9.58 20.22 -19.07
N SER A 7 10.85 20.17 -18.67
CA SER A 7 11.36 19.13 -17.81
C SER A 7 10.58 19.19 -16.49
N SER A 8 9.66 18.26 -16.29
CA SER A 8 9.08 18.02 -14.95
C SER A 8 10.22 17.85 -13.96
N PRO A 9 10.17 18.48 -12.77
CA PRO A 9 11.16 18.22 -11.74
C PRO A 9 10.96 16.78 -11.25
N THR A 10 11.71 15.85 -11.82
CA THR A 10 11.89 14.53 -11.23
C THR A 10 12.57 14.78 -9.89
N ILE A 11 11.84 14.56 -8.80
CA ILE A 11 12.45 14.46 -7.47
C ILE A 11 13.40 13.26 -7.55
N GLY A 12 14.69 13.56 -7.73
CA GLY A 12 15.74 12.57 -7.88
C GLY A 12 16.02 11.88 -6.56
N PHE A 13 15.12 11.00 -6.13
CA PHE A 13 15.55 9.87 -5.31
C PHE A 13 16.39 9.01 -6.24
N GLY A 14 17.67 8.79 -5.94
CA GLY A 14 18.52 7.97 -6.81
C GLY A 14 17.82 6.66 -7.18
N ASP A 15 17.55 6.46 -8.47
CA ASP A 15 16.91 5.26 -8.97
C ASP A 15 17.98 4.17 -9.05
N ASP A 16 18.04 3.37 -7.98
CA ASP A 16 18.90 2.18 -7.91
C ASP A 16 18.21 0.94 -8.50
N GLY A 17 17.04 1.12 -9.16
CA GLY A 17 16.25 0.04 -9.72
C GLY A 17 15.61 -0.89 -8.68
N THR A 18 15.64 -0.54 -7.40
CA THR A 18 15.07 -1.38 -6.33
C THR A 18 13.57 -1.14 -6.14
N LEU A 19 12.88 -2.11 -5.53
CA LEU A 19 11.49 -1.92 -5.13
C LEU A 19 11.35 -0.76 -4.12
N CYS A 20 12.38 -0.54 -3.30
CA CYS A 20 12.42 0.58 -2.35
C CYS A 20 12.42 1.94 -3.06
N SER A 21 13.30 2.15 -4.05
CA SER A 21 13.33 3.40 -4.83
C SER A 21 12.00 3.61 -5.54
N THR A 22 11.44 2.56 -6.14
CA THR A 22 10.18 2.64 -6.87
C THR A 22 9.00 3.01 -5.97
N LEU A 23 8.87 2.42 -4.77
CA LEU A 23 7.83 2.82 -3.82
C LEU A 23 8.03 4.26 -3.34
N ARG A 24 9.27 4.71 -3.11
CA ARG A 24 9.55 6.10 -2.76
C ARG A 24 9.16 7.09 -3.86
N GLU A 25 9.48 6.77 -5.11
CA GLU A 25 9.07 7.56 -6.26
C GLU A 25 7.56 7.60 -6.42
N CYS A 26 6.87 6.47 -6.36
CA CYS A 26 5.41 6.42 -6.42
C CYS A 26 4.76 7.27 -5.31
N ALA A 27 5.36 7.31 -4.11
CA ALA A 27 4.90 8.21 -3.04
C ALA A 27 5.07 9.68 -3.43
N ALA A 28 6.24 10.09 -3.90
CA ALA A 28 6.45 11.49 -4.31
C ALA A 28 5.63 11.89 -5.54
N GLU A 29 5.42 10.99 -6.49
CA GLU A 29 4.57 11.26 -7.64
C GLU A 29 3.11 11.37 -7.24
N THR A 30 2.64 10.53 -6.31
CA THR A 30 1.31 10.69 -5.71
C THR A 30 1.17 12.06 -5.05
N TRP A 31 2.18 12.49 -4.31
CA TRP A 31 2.20 13.80 -3.68
C TRP A 31 2.10 14.94 -4.71
N ILE A 32 2.96 14.93 -5.74
CA ILE A 32 2.98 15.94 -6.81
C ILE A 32 1.68 15.95 -7.61
N LEU A 33 1.11 14.77 -7.88
CA LEU A 33 -0.16 14.60 -8.56
C LEU A 33 -1.27 15.28 -7.78
N LEU A 34 -1.38 15.00 -6.48
CA LEU A 34 -2.41 15.57 -5.62
C LEU A 34 -2.22 17.08 -5.43
N GLU A 35 -0.99 17.57 -5.31
CA GLU A 35 -0.68 19.00 -5.30
C GLU A 35 -1.18 19.69 -6.57
N THR A 36 -0.75 19.14 -7.72
CA THR A 36 -1.03 19.72 -9.03
C THR A 36 -2.53 19.71 -9.30
N ALA A 37 -3.18 18.59 -9.05
CA ALA A 37 -4.63 18.42 -9.19
C ALA A 37 -5.40 19.43 -8.32
N THR A 38 -5.00 19.58 -7.05
CA THR A 38 -5.60 20.59 -6.14
C THR A 38 -5.45 21.99 -6.70
N ARG A 39 -4.25 22.37 -7.17
CA ARG A 39 -3.97 23.71 -7.72
C ARG A 39 -4.81 24.05 -8.96
N ILE A 40 -5.16 23.05 -9.78
CA ILE A 40 -5.93 23.24 -11.00
C ILE A 40 -7.42 22.87 -10.85
N GLY A 41 -7.87 22.53 -9.64
CA GLY A 41 -9.27 22.21 -9.36
C GLY A 41 -9.75 20.86 -9.90
N ILE A 42 -8.85 19.88 -10.06
CA ILE A 42 -9.20 18.51 -10.47
C ILE A 42 -9.24 17.59 -9.24
N ASP A 43 -10.33 16.83 -9.10
CA ASP A 43 -10.48 15.83 -8.04
C ASP A 43 -10.03 14.44 -8.51
N VAL A 44 -8.76 14.09 -8.28
CA VAL A 44 -8.22 12.75 -8.63
C VAL A 44 -8.73 11.70 -7.66
N GLY A 45 -9.39 10.64 -8.14
CA GLY A 45 -9.97 9.59 -7.31
C GLY A 45 -8.93 8.69 -6.61
N GLU A 46 -9.32 8.09 -5.48
CA GLU A 46 -8.53 7.09 -4.72
C GLU A 46 -8.10 5.91 -5.60
N GLU A 47 -9.03 5.43 -6.44
CA GLU A 47 -8.79 4.32 -7.38
C GLU A 47 -7.76 4.68 -8.44
N THR A 48 -7.81 5.91 -8.97
CA THR A 48 -6.86 6.39 -9.98
C THR A 48 -5.44 6.44 -9.42
N VAL A 49 -5.25 6.97 -8.21
CA VAL A 49 -3.93 6.98 -7.56
C VAL A 49 -3.42 5.55 -7.36
N THR A 50 -4.30 4.64 -6.95
CA THR A 50 -3.98 3.23 -6.75
C THR A 50 -3.55 2.58 -8.07
N ASP A 51 -4.32 2.77 -9.15
CA ASP A 51 -4.00 2.23 -10.48
C ASP A 51 -2.64 2.73 -11.00
N LEU A 52 -2.36 4.03 -10.89
CA LEU A 52 -1.09 4.62 -11.33
C LEU A 52 0.10 3.99 -10.59
N ASN A 53 -0.03 3.86 -9.26
CA ASN A 53 0.98 3.25 -8.42
C ASN A 53 1.21 1.78 -8.76
N LEU A 54 0.16 0.97 -8.83
CA LEU A 54 0.26 -0.46 -9.12
C LEU A 54 0.86 -0.73 -10.50
N VAL A 55 0.40 -0.01 -11.54
CA VAL A 55 0.94 -0.13 -12.91
C VAL A 55 2.44 0.15 -12.92
N ARG A 56 2.89 1.23 -12.27
CA ARG A 56 4.30 1.59 -12.24
C ARG A 56 5.15 0.57 -11.50
N ILE A 57 4.68 0.08 -10.36
CA ILE A 57 5.41 -0.93 -9.58
C ILE A 57 5.57 -2.21 -10.40
N GLN A 58 4.50 -2.71 -11.01
CA GLN A 58 4.55 -3.92 -11.86
C GLN A 58 5.48 -3.74 -13.06
N ALA A 59 5.41 -2.58 -13.73
CA ALA A 59 6.21 -2.31 -14.92
C ALA A 59 7.72 -2.29 -14.62
N ARG A 60 8.11 -1.85 -13.42
CA ARG A 60 9.52 -1.78 -13.00
C ARG A 60 10.03 -3.04 -12.34
N HIS A 61 9.15 -3.82 -11.71
CA HIS A 61 9.50 -5.04 -10.98
C HIS A 61 8.75 -6.26 -11.52
N PRO A 62 8.79 -6.56 -12.84
CA PRO A 62 7.95 -7.61 -13.41
C PRO A 62 8.28 -9.03 -12.91
N ASN A 63 9.48 -9.23 -12.36
CA ASN A 63 9.95 -10.51 -11.85
C ASN A 63 9.71 -10.69 -10.35
N ASP A 64 9.55 -9.58 -9.61
CA ASP A 64 9.46 -9.56 -8.14
C ASP A 64 8.09 -9.10 -7.65
N VAL A 65 7.31 -8.44 -8.50
CA VAL A 65 5.95 -7.99 -8.21
C VAL A 65 5.00 -8.56 -9.24
N PHE A 66 3.87 -9.09 -8.77
CA PHE A 66 2.79 -9.62 -9.59
C PHE A 66 1.47 -8.99 -9.18
N ILE A 67 0.77 -8.36 -10.12
CA ILE A 67 -0.48 -7.65 -9.88
C ILE A 67 -1.58 -8.21 -10.77
N ARG A 68 -2.75 -8.47 -10.18
CA ARG A 68 -3.96 -8.83 -10.90
C ARG A 68 -5.12 -7.97 -10.41
N LYS A 69 -5.82 -7.35 -11.36
CA LYS A 69 -7.11 -6.70 -11.15
C LYS A 69 -8.24 -7.72 -11.33
N PHE A 70 -9.22 -7.71 -10.44
CA PHE A 70 -10.40 -8.55 -10.50
C PHE A 70 -11.62 -7.70 -10.84
N ASN A 71 -12.57 -8.27 -11.59
CA ASN A 71 -13.75 -7.54 -12.02
C ASN A 71 -14.70 -7.30 -10.85
N ARG A 72 -15.20 -6.07 -10.73
CA ARG A 72 -16.11 -5.58 -9.68
C ARG A 72 -17.49 -6.25 -9.66
N VAL A 73 -17.75 -7.26 -10.50
CA VAL A 73 -19.11 -7.77 -10.74
C VAL A 73 -19.69 -8.51 -9.51
N VAL A 74 -18.89 -8.74 -8.47
CA VAL A 74 -19.35 -9.25 -7.16
C VAL A 74 -19.16 -8.21 -6.02
N GLU A 75 -18.68 -6.99 -6.32
CA GLU A 75 -18.35 -5.97 -5.32
C GLU A 75 -19.56 -5.18 -4.82
N GLY A 76 -20.01 -5.55 -3.63
CA GLY A 76 -20.76 -4.66 -2.75
C GLY A 76 -20.57 -5.06 -1.29
N ASN A 77 -19.67 -4.38 -0.57
CA ASN A 77 -19.57 -4.39 0.90
C ASN A 77 -19.20 -5.72 1.61
N HIS A 78 -18.24 -6.51 1.13
CA HIS A 78 -17.85 -7.76 1.84
C HIS A 78 -16.53 -7.65 2.61
N THR A 79 -15.47 -7.11 2.00
CA THR A 79 -14.11 -7.09 2.61
C THR A 79 -13.78 -5.76 3.27
N GLY A 80 -14.24 -4.63 2.71
CA GLY A 80 -13.81 -3.30 3.13
C GLY A 80 -12.33 -3.02 2.86
N ALA A 81 -11.73 -3.70 1.87
CA ALA A 81 -10.36 -3.48 1.40
C ALA A 81 -10.38 -3.20 -0.11
N ASP A 82 -9.51 -2.30 -0.56
CA ASP A 82 -9.36 -2.00 -2.00
C ASP A 82 -8.37 -2.99 -2.66
N TRP A 83 -7.35 -3.45 -1.92
CA TRP A 83 -6.47 -4.52 -2.40
C TRP A 83 -5.96 -5.43 -1.28
N MET A 84 -5.46 -6.58 -1.73
CA MET A 84 -4.67 -7.51 -0.93
C MET A 84 -3.21 -7.40 -1.32
N TRP A 85 -2.32 -7.41 -0.32
CA TRP A 85 -0.88 -7.37 -0.54
C TRP A 85 -0.19 -8.55 0.14
N TRP A 86 0.31 -9.49 -0.64
CA TRP A 86 1.17 -10.58 -0.18
C TRP A 86 2.63 -10.14 -0.22
N LEU A 87 3.33 -10.30 0.90
CA LEU A 87 4.78 -10.15 0.99
C LEU A 87 5.37 -11.53 1.27
N GLY A 88 6.36 -11.94 0.47
CA GLY A 88 6.89 -13.30 0.54
C GLY A 88 8.38 -13.43 0.29
N VAL A 89 8.95 -14.48 0.88
CA VAL A 89 10.31 -14.95 0.63
C VAL A 89 10.21 -16.42 0.25
N PRO A 90 10.07 -16.76 -1.05
CA PRO A 90 9.79 -18.13 -1.48
C PRO A 90 10.83 -19.16 -1.00
N SER A 91 12.10 -18.76 -0.92
CA SER A 91 13.21 -19.63 -0.50
C SER A 91 13.14 -20.05 0.97
N SER A 92 12.59 -19.21 1.84
CA SER A 92 12.44 -19.51 3.28
C SER A 92 11.01 -19.92 3.65
N GLY A 93 10.08 -19.94 2.69
CA GLY A 93 8.68 -20.28 2.93
C GLY A 93 7.99 -19.28 3.85
N LYS A 94 8.41 -18.02 3.90
CA LYS A 94 7.75 -17.00 4.74
C LYS A 94 6.81 -16.15 3.91
N TRP A 95 5.56 -16.02 4.36
CA TRP A 95 4.55 -15.20 3.71
C TRP A 95 3.66 -14.49 4.73
N ILE A 96 3.37 -13.23 4.49
CA ILE A 96 2.34 -12.49 5.24
C ILE A 96 1.38 -11.82 4.25
N CYS A 97 0.14 -11.62 4.68
CA CYS A 97 -0.92 -11.01 3.88
C CYS A 97 -1.42 -9.75 4.55
N LEU A 98 -1.57 -8.67 3.78
CA LEU A 98 -2.21 -7.43 4.20
C LEU A 98 -3.54 -7.25 3.46
N ARG A 99 -4.56 -6.78 4.17
CA ARG A 99 -5.78 -6.21 3.60
C ARG A 99 -5.68 -4.70 3.66
N VAL A 100 -5.67 -4.03 2.52
CA VAL A 100 -5.38 -2.60 2.46
C VAL A 100 -6.58 -1.83 1.92
N GLN A 101 -7.03 -0.84 2.69
CA GLN A 101 -8.02 0.15 2.25
C GLN A 101 -7.30 1.48 1.98
N ALA A 102 -7.38 1.99 0.77
CA ALA A 102 -6.95 3.33 0.43
C ALA A 102 -7.93 4.40 0.93
N LYS A 103 -7.36 5.54 1.33
CA LYS A 103 -8.07 6.78 1.61
C LYS A 103 -7.25 7.98 1.15
N LYS A 104 -7.89 8.93 0.48
CA LYS A 104 -7.25 10.18 0.06
C LYS A 104 -7.58 11.30 1.04
N LEU A 105 -6.59 12.14 1.33
CA LEU A 105 -6.79 13.35 2.09
C LEU A 105 -7.69 14.33 1.33
N ASP A 106 -8.77 14.77 1.95
CA ASP A 106 -9.51 15.94 1.51
C ASP A 106 -8.78 17.19 2.01
N ILE A 107 -8.26 17.98 1.08
CA ILE A 107 -7.40 19.13 1.38
C ILE A 107 -8.18 20.25 2.09
N GLU A 108 -9.42 20.49 1.67
CA GLU A 108 -10.27 21.56 2.23
C GLU A 108 -10.58 21.31 3.70
N SER A 109 -11.10 20.12 4.02
CA SER A 109 -11.46 19.74 5.38
C SER A 109 -10.28 19.20 6.19
N SER A 110 -9.13 18.95 5.55
CA SER A 110 -7.93 18.36 6.17
C SER A 110 -8.21 17.00 6.79
N ARG A 111 -9.12 16.23 6.16
CA ARG A 111 -9.66 14.99 6.71
C ARG A 111 -9.75 13.90 5.66
N TYR A 112 -9.68 12.65 6.08
CA TYR A 112 -9.99 11.52 5.22
C TYR A 112 -11.51 11.28 5.22
N LYS A 113 -12.13 11.46 4.06
CA LYS A 113 -13.57 11.20 3.88
C LYS A 113 -13.87 9.74 4.18
N LYS A 114 -15.07 9.46 4.69
CA LYS A 114 -15.59 8.09 4.85
C LYS A 114 -14.66 7.15 5.65
N ILE A 115 -14.05 7.64 6.74
CA ILE A 115 -13.49 6.78 7.82
C ILE A 115 -14.41 6.75 9.05
N ASN A 116 -15.28 7.75 9.22
CA ASN A 116 -16.04 7.97 10.46
C ASN A 116 -17.55 8.26 10.28
N TYR A 117 -18.09 8.15 9.07
CA TYR A 117 -19.51 8.42 8.86
C TYR A 117 -20.38 7.41 9.65
N PRO A 118 -21.36 7.86 10.46
CA PRO A 118 -22.35 6.98 11.05
C PRO A 118 -23.00 6.10 9.98
N GLY A 119 -23.18 4.81 10.25
CA GLY A 119 -23.75 3.85 9.30
C GLY A 119 -22.69 3.09 8.50
N LYS A 120 -22.81 3.06 7.17
CA LYS A 120 -22.05 2.19 6.25
C LYS A 120 -20.53 2.28 6.37
N THR A 121 -19.98 3.42 6.80
CA THR A 121 -18.54 3.61 6.93
C THR A 121 -17.95 3.05 8.22
N ALA A 122 -18.65 3.17 9.35
CA ALA A 122 -18.24 2.46 10.58
C ALA A 122 -18.25 0.95 10.35
N ALA A 123 -19.19 0.46 9.53
CA ALA A 123 -19.19 -0.91 9.04
C ALA A 123 -17.95 -1.21 8.18
N GLN A 124 -17.49 -0.30 7.30
CA GLN A 124 -16.30 -0.55 6.47
C GLN A 124 -15.02 -0.81 7.28
N LEU A 125 -14.72 -0.01 8.31
CA LEU A 125 -13.56 -0.26 9.18
C LEU A 125 -13.68 -1.61 9.90
N GLN A 126 -14.87 -1.91 10.42
CA GLN A 126 -15.12 -3.15 11.13
C GLN A 126 -15.04 -4.37 10.19
N MET A 127 -15.56 -4.24 8.98
CA MET A 127 -15.49 -5.25 7.92
C MET A 127 -14.04 -5.51 7.52
N LEU A 128 -13.24 -4.47 7.32
CA LEU A 128 -11.81 -4.61 7.02
C LEU A 128 -11.10 -5.45 8.08
N ILE A 129 -11.35 -5.14 9.36
CA ILE A 129 -10.74 -5.86 10.48
C ILE A 129 -11.23 -7.31 10.55
N GLN A 130 -12.55 -7.54 10.43
CA GLN A 130 -13.14 -8.87 10.49
C GLN A 130 -12.69 -9.76 9.32
N ASP A 131 -12.73 -9.25 8.09
CA ASP A 131 -12.29 -9.98 6.91
C ASP A 131 -10.79 -10.31 7.01
N ALA A 132 -9.96 -9.36 7.45
CA ALA A 132 -8.54 -9.64 7.66
C ALA A 132 -8.32 -10.74 8.69
N GLN A 133 -9.01 -10.70 9.83
CA GLN A 133 -8.93 -11.75 10.87
C GLN A 133 -9.36 -13.12 10.34
N LEU A 134 -10.50 -13.19 9.63
CA LEU A 134 -11.02 -14.44 9.05
C LEU A 134 -10.04 -15.06 8.05
N ASN A 135 -9.31 -14.23 7.31
CA ASN A 135 -8.35 -14.67 6.29
C ASN A 135 -6.89 -14.68 6.78
N SER A 136 -6.65 -14.58 8.09
CA SER A 136 -5.29 -14.55 8.66
C SER A 136 -4.38 -13.51 7.98
N ALA A 137 -4.96 -12.34 7.71
CA ALA A 137 -4.33 -11.18 7.10
C ALA A 137 -4.33 -10.00 8.08
N ILE A 138 -3.56 -8.97 7.75
CA ILE A 138 -3.34 -7.80 8.61
C ILE A 138 -4.13 -6.62 8.02
N PRO A 139 -5.08 -6.02 8.76
CA PRO A 139 -5.89 -4.92 8.25
C PRO A 139 -5.13 -3.60 8.32
N MET A 140 -5.00 -2.94 7.17
CA MET A 140 -4.18 -1.75 6.97
C MET A 140 -4.96 -0.67 6.22
N TYR A 141 -4.64 0.59 6.49
CA TYR A 141 -4.95 1.71 5.61
C TYR A 141 -3.74 2.12 4.80
N CYS A 142 -3.98 2.57 3.58
CA CYS A 142 -3.06 3.39 2.80
C CYS A 142 -3.64 4.79 2.62
N PHE A 143 -2.90 5.82 3.04
CA PHE A 143 -3.30 7.21 2.96
C PHE A 143 -2.53 7.92 1.84
N TYR A 144 -3.28 8.48 0.89
CA TYR A 144 -2.75 9.32 -0.17
C TYR A 144 -2.80 10.78 0.23
N ASN A 145 -1.64 11.42 0.32
CA ASN A 145 -1.51 12.74 0.93
C ASN A 145 -0.79 13.75 0.05
N TYR A 146 -1.16 15.01 0.28
CA TYR A 146 -0.40 16.19 -0.10
C TYR A 146 -0.58 17.21 1.04
N TRP A 147 0.51 17.81 1.52
CA TRP A 147 0.46 18.85 2.55
C TRP A 147 0.68 20.23 1.90
N PRO A 148 -0.34 21.12 1.85
CA PRO A 148 -0.22 22.44 1.27
C PRO A 148 0.88 23.29 1.91
N THR A 149 1.47 24.19 1.12
CA THR A 149 2.48 25.16 1.57
C THR A 149 2.02 25.92 2.81
N GLY A 150 2.89 26.02 3.82
CA GLY A 150 2.58 26.67 5.10
C GLY A 150 1.99 25.75 6.16
N ARG A 151 1.61 24.51 5.81
CA ARG A 151 1.29 23.47 6.79
C ARG A 151 2.53 22.63 7.06
N ARG A 152 2.88 22.51 8.34
CA ARG A 152 3.99 21.64 8.73
C ARG A 152 3.54 20.19 8.53
N PRO A 153 4.20 19.43 7.64
CA PRO A 153 3.85 18.04 7.46
C PRO A 153 4.16 17.28 8.77
N PRO A 154 3.33 16.31 9.16
CA PRO A 154 3.57 15.50 10.33
C PRO A 154 4.95 14.86 10.26
N ARG A 155 5.67 14.86 11.39
CA ARG A 155 6.90 14.06 11.49
C ARG A 155 6.51 12.59 11.46
N TRP A 156 7.25 11.80 10.71
CA TRP A 156 7.16 10.35 10.76
C TRP A 156 8.47 9.80 11.32
N ASN A 157 8.40 8.63 11.96
CA ASN A 157 9.52 8.07 12.71
C ASN A 157 10.27 6.99 11.90
N CYS A 158 10.38 7.12 10.57
CA CYS A 158 11.14 6.15 9.78
C CYS A 158 12.59 6.13 10.29
N GLY A 159 13.05 4.98 10.77
CA GLY A 159 14.41 4.84 11.28
C GLY A 159 15.47 4.67 10.18
N THR A 160 15.18 5.08 8.94
CA THR A 160 16.10 4.93 7.79
C THR A 160 16.11 6.18 6.92
N TYR A 161 14.94 6.70 6.55
CA TYR A 161 14.82 7.87 5.67
C TYR A 161 14.43 9.13 6.46
N PRO A 162 15.02 10.30 6.13
CA PRO A 162 14.81 11.51 6.91
C PRO A 162 13.39 12.05 6.74
N ALA A 163 12.81 12.50 7.85
CA ALA A 163 11.49 13.15 7.90
C ALA A 163 11.39 14.47 7.10
N ALA A 164 12.50 14.96 6.55
CA ALA A 164 12.56 16.16 5.73
C ALA A 164 12.07 15.95 4.28
N GLN A 165 12.00 14.71 3.78
CA GLN A 165 11.56 14.39 2.40
C GLN A 165 10.03 14.24 2.34
N VAL A 166 9.33 15.36 2.49
CA VAL A 166 7.88 15.42 2.77
C VAL A 166 7.03 14.66 1.74
N GLU A 167 7.51 14.59 0.51
CA GLU A 167 6.86 13.93 -0.64
C GLU A 167 6.79 12.41 -0.46
N LEU A 168 7.66 11.82 0.38
CA LEU A 168 7.55 10.42 0.76
C LEU A 168 6.28 10.11 1.58
N GLN A 169 5.59 11.13 2.09
CA GLN A 169 4.29 10.98 2.73
C GLN A 169 3.12 10.88 1.74
N GLY A 170 3.37 10.97 0.43
CA GLY A 170 2.31 10.83 -0.57
C GLY A 170 1.64 9.45 -0.53
N CYS A 171 2.30 8.42 0.00
CA CYS A 171 1.71 7.12 0.30
C CYS A 171 2.14 6.65 1.70
N MET A 172 1.24 6.76 2.67
CA MET A 172 1.47 6.37 4.06
C MET A 172 0.65 5.14 4.42
N LEU A 173 1.14 4.27 5.29
CA LEU A 173 0.42 3.11 5.83
C LEU A 173 0.16 3.28 7.33
N SER A 174 -0.97 2.77 7.79
CA SER A 174 -1.29 2.63 9.22
C SER A 174 -2.05 1.33 9.48
N SER A 175 -1.89 0.77 10.67
CA SER A 175 -2.76 -0.31 11.15
C SER A 175 -4.21 0.17 11.25
N ALA A 176 -5.17 -0.61 10.75
CA ALA A 176 -6.59 -0.33 10.92
C ALA A 176 -7.00 -0.38 12.40
N GLU A 177 -6.32 -1.20 13.20
CA GLU A 177 -6.53 -1.27 14.65
C GLU A 177 -6.11 0.03 15.36
N ALA A 178 -4.97 0.60 14.94
CA ALA A 178 -4.52 1.88 15.46
C ALA A 178 -5.51 3.01 15.11
N ILE A 179 -6.11 2.97 13.91
CA ILE A 179 -7.20 3.88 13.53
C ILE A 179 -8.47 3.60 14.32
N ARG A 180 -8.81 2.34 14.61
CA ARG A 180 -9.98 2.00 15.45
C ARG A 180 -9.84 2.53 16.87
N GLY A 181 -8.65 2.50 17.45
CA GLY A 181 -8.35 3.00 18.80
C GLY A 181 -8.48 4.52 18.95
N LEU A 182 -8.52 5.27 17.86
CA LEU A 182 -8.72 6.72 17.89
C LEU A 182 -10.13 7.12 18.31
N LYS A 183 -10.23 8.27 18.99
CA LYS A 183 -11.52 8.93 19.22
C LYS A 183 -12.20 9.14 17.88
N ARG A 184 -13.53 9.01 17.90
CA ARG A 184 -14.36 9.02 16.70
C ARG A 184 -13.98 10.15 15.72
N ASN A 185 -13.96 11.39 16.19
CA ASN A 185 -13.65 12.58 15.38
C ASN A 185 -12.19 12.65 14.92
N ASP A 186 -11.28 11.92 15.55
CA ASP A 186 -9.85 11.95 15.27
C ASP A 186 -9.45 10.93 14.19
N ARG A 187 -10.31 9.92 13.94
CA ARG A 187 -10.06 8.86 12.94
C ARG A 187 -9.90 9.36 11.51
N SER A 188 -10.54 10.47 11.19
CA SER A 188 -10.38 11.12 9.88
C SER A 188 -9.52 12.36 9.95
N ASP A 189 -9.02 12.77 11.11
CA ASP A 189 -8.13 13.93 11.21
C ASP A 189 -6.74 13.58 10.67
N SER A 190 -6.30 14.36 9.68
CA SER A 190 -5.08 14.04 8.93
C SER A 190 -3.84 14.04 9.80
N LEU A 191 -3.67 15.02 10.69
CA LEU A 191 -2.52 15.08 11.60
C LEU A 191 -2.49 13.90 12.57
N THR A 192 -3.65 13.56 13.14
CA THR A 192 -3.79 12.49 14.13
C THR A 192 -3.57 11.09 13.54
N VAL A 193 -3.97 10.89 12.29
CA VAL A 193 -3.70 9.66 11.54
C VAL A 193 -2.23 9.58 11.15
N SER A 194 -1.64 10.67 10.67
CA SER A 194 -0.27 10.66 10.16
C SER A 194 0.78 10.38 11.23
N VAL A 195 0.55 10.77 12.49
CA VAL A 195 1.47 10.39 13.59
C VAL A 195 1.48 8.88 13.89
N ARG A 196 0.47 8.14 13.42
CA ARG A 196 0.39 6.66 13.49
C ARG A 196 0.76 5.98 12.19
N SER A 197 1.20 6.76 11.20
CA SER A 197 1.45 6.27 9.86
C SER A 197 2.94 6.33 9.51
N LEU A 198 3.36 5.46 8.60
CA LEU A 198 4.70 5.47 8.02
C LEU A 198 4.63 5.41 6.50
N PRO A 199 5.61 5.96 5.76
CA PRO A 199 5.68 5.78 4.33
C PRO A 199 5.65 4.29 3.97
N TRP A 200 4.85 3.91 2.97
CA TRP A 200 4.63 2.50 2.60
C TRP A 200 5.90 1.71 2.24
N HIS A 201 6.93 2.38 1.72
CA HIS A 201 8.23 1.78 1.42
C HIS A 201 8.92 1.25 2.68
N CYS A 202 8.52 1.72 3.87
CA CYS A 202 9.06 1.23 5.13
C CYS A 202 8.86 -0.27 5.29
N LEU A 203 7.75 -0.85 4.79
CA LEU A 203 7.52 -2.30 4.83
C LEU A 203 8.58 -3.09 4.04
N VAL A 204 9.18 -2.47 3.03
CA VAL A 204 10.12 -3.15 2.12
C VAL A 204 11.57 -2.90 2.50
N CYS A 205 11.92 -1.69 2.94
CA CYS A 205 13.32 -1.29 3.07
C CYS A 205 13.67 -0.46 4.31
N CYS A 206 12.77 -0.29 5.28
CA CYS A 206 13.16 0.32 6.54
C CYS A 206 14.03 -0.64 7.36
N GLN A 207 15.24 -0.22 7.70
CA GLN A 207 16.17 -0.95 8.56
C GLN A 207 16.03 -0.56 10.04
N GLY A 208 15.36 0.56 10.34
CA GLY A 208 15.21 1.06 11.71
C GLY A 208 14.37 0.17 12.64
N TYR A 209 13.59 -0.75 12.08
CA TYR A 209 12.68 -1.62 12.84
C TYR A 209 12.98 -3.11 12.68
N ALA A 210 13.97 -3.46 11.87
CA ALA A 210 14.33 -4.82 11.56
C ALA A 210 15.76 -5.12 12.01
N ARG A 211 16.10 -6.40 12.11
CA ARG A 211 17.50 -6.80 12.32
C ARG A 211 18.31 -6.51 11.05
N PRO A 212 19.64 -6.30 11.15
CA PRO A 212 20.50 -6.27 9.96
C PRO A 212 20.28 -7.52 9.11
N ASN A 213 20.25 -7.36 7.79
CA ASN A 213 20.03 -8.44 6.81
C ASN A 213 18.72 -9.22 6.97
N ALA A 214 17.73 -8.68 7.68
CA ALA A 214 16.39 -9.25 7.72
C ALA A 214 15.82 -9.35 6.30
N ASP A 215 15.14 -10.46 5.99
CA ASP A 215 14.42 -10.64 4.72
C ASP A 215 13.15 -9.77 4.65
N LEU A 216 12.49 -9.71 3.49
CA LEU A 216 11.29 -8.90 3.28
C LEU A 216 10.22 -9.08 4.35
N VAL A 217 9.93 -10.32 4.72
CA VAL A 217 8.87 -10.62 5.69
C VAL A 217 9.29 -10.20 7.08
N ASP A 218 10.52 -10.50 7.50
CA ASP A 218 11.05 -10.09 8.79
C ASP A 218 11.14 -8.55 8.91
N ARG A 219 11.50 -7.85 7.82
CA ARG A 219 11.50 -6.38 7.77
C ARG A 219 10.09 -5.81 7.94
N ALA A 220 9.13 -6.34 7.20
CA ALA A 220 7.73 -5.94 7.31
C ALA A 220 7.19 -6.18 8.72
N ILE A 221 7.42 -7.37 9.30
CA ILE A 221 7.02 -7.69 10.69
C ILE A 221 7.63 -6.72 11.69
N GLY A 222 8.91 -6.36 11.51
CA GLY A 222 9.58 -5.36 12.35
C GLY A 222 8.83 -4.02 12.37
N VAL A 223 8.46 -3.51 11.19
CA VAL A 223 7.66 -2.27 11.06
C VAL A 223 6.27 -2.43 11.65
N LEU A 224 5.56 -3.50 11.30
CA LEU A 224 4.19 -3.76 11.77
C LEU A 224 4.13 -3.81 13.31
N THR A 225 5.09 -4.47 13.95
CA THR A 225 5.10 -4.64 15.41
C THR A 225 5.61 -3.42 16.15
N ARG A 226 6.68 -2.76 15.67
CA ARG A 226 7.35 -1.67 16.40
C ARG A 226 6.81 -0.29 16.09
N SER A 227 6.23 -0.09 14.90
CA SER A 227 5.72 1.22 14.48
C SER A 227 4.20 1.29 14.48
N PHE A 228 3.54 0.21 14.07
CA PHE A 228 2.08 0.16 14.05
C PHE A 228 1.48 -0.54 15.27
N GLU A 229 2.33 -0.91 16.24
CA GLU A 229 1.94 -1.51 17.53
C GLU A 229 1.06 -2.76 17.37
N ILE A 230 1.24 -3.49 16.26
CA ILE A 230 0.55 -4.77 16.04
C ILE A 230 1.22 -5.82 16.92
N MET A 231 0.43 -6.56 17.70
CA MET A 231 0.95 -7.64 18.54
C MET A 231 1.61 -8.71 17.66
N ALA A 232 2.85 -9.08 17.94
CA ALA A 232 3.57 -10.08 17.14
C ALA A 232 2.82 -11.42 17.09
N SER A 233 2.14 -11.80 18.18
CA SER A 233 1.33 -13.02 18.27
C SER A 233 0.10 -13.04 17.36
N THR A 234 -0.34 -11.89 16.83
CA THR A 234 -1.48 -11.81 15.89
C THR A 234 -1.04 -11.85 14.44
N ILE A 235 0.26 -11.78 14.15
CA ILE A 235 0.78 -11.86 12.79
C ILE A 235 0.99 -13.33 12.42
N VAL A 236 0.20 -13.80 11.46
CA VAL A 236 0.32 -15.15 10.92
C VAL A 236 1.33 -15.15 9.77
N VAL A 237 2.43 -15.88 9.94
CA VAL A 237 3.39 -16.18 8.87
C VAL A 237 3.03 -17.51 8.26
N HIS A 238 2.62 -17.49 6.99
CA HIS A 238 2.21 -18.68 6.25
C HIS A 238 3.44 -19.36 5.62
N PRO A 239 3.51 -20.71 5.63
CA PRO A 239 4.59 -21.46 4.98
C PRO A 239 4.56 -21.38 3.45
N SER A 240 3.39 -21.03 2.89
CA SER A 240 3.15 -20.86 1.46
C SER A 240 1.96 -19.93 1.26
N PRO A 241 1.89 -19.17 0.16
CA PRO A 241 0.71 -18.39 -0.16
C PRO A 241 -0.37 -19.31 -0.77
N PRO A 242 -1.64 -18.87 -0.84
CA PRO A 242 -2.74 -19.66 -1.40
C PRO A 242 -2.53 -19.95 -2.90
N GLY A 243 -3.27 -20.94 -3.43
CA GLY A 243 -3.03 -21.50 -4.75
C GLY A 243 -3.15 -20.46 -5.88
N TYR A 244 -4.04 -19.48 -5.75
CA TYR A 244 -4.15 -18.40 -6.74
C TYR A 244 -2.94 -17.46 -6.77
N VAL A 245 -2.30 -17.18 -5.63
CA VAL A 245 -1.05 -16.39 -5.56
C VAL A 245 0.08 -17.16 -6.22
N GLN A 246 0.17 -18.48 -5.95
CA GLN A 246 1.15 -19.34 -6.60
C GLN A 246 0.98 -19.34 -8.12
N LYS A 247 -0.26 -19.44 -8.61
CA LYS A 247 -0.58 -19.35 -10.04
C LYS A 247 -0.21 -17.99 -10.63
N MET A 248 -0.43 -16.87 -9.91
CA MET A 248 -0.01 -15.55 -10.36
C MET A 248 1.51 -15.45 -10.54
N MET A 249 2.29 -15.96 -9.59
CA MET A 249 3.75 -15.97 -9.69
C MET A 249 4.26 -16.88 -10.81
N LEU A 250 3.62 -18.02 -11.04
CA LEU A 250 3.98 -18.95 -12.13
C LEU A 250 3.57 -18.42 -13.51
N GLY A 251 2.39 -17.78 -13.60
CA GLY A 251 1.86 -17.19 -14.82
C GLY A 251 2.62 -15.93 -15.23
N GLY A 252 3.03 -15.09 -14.27
CA GLY A 252 3.88 -13.93 -14.56
C GLY A 252 5.28 -14.29 -15.06
N ARG A 253 5.74 -15.52 -14.81
CA ARG A 253 7.01 -16.06 -15.33
C ARG A 253 6.89 -16.68 -16.73
N ARG A 254 5.67 -16.90 -17.23
CA ARG A 254 5.43 -17.44 -18.58
C ARG A 254 4.77 -16.36 -19.44
N ASP A 255 5.53 -15.89 -20.43
CA ASP A 255 5.10 -15.13 -21.61
C ASP A 255 4.73 -13.64 -21.45
N ALA A 256 5.68 -12.79 -21.85
CA ALA A 256 5.42 -11.46 -22.43
C ALA A 256 4.94 -11.55 -23.91
N SER A 257 4.56 -12.74 -24.38
CA SER A 257 4.26 -13.02 -25.80
C SER A 257 3.07 -13.95 -26.07
N SER A 258 2.28 -14.36 -25.07
CA SER A 258 1.08 -15.17 -25.31
C SER A 258 -0.16 -14.52 -24.70
N SER A 259 -0.96 -13.92 -25.59
CA SER A 259 -2.27 -13.32 -25.28
C SER A 259 -3.36 -14.39 -25.20
N THR A 260 -3.16 -15.45 -24.42
CA THR A 260 -4.21 -16.44 -24.16
C THR A 260 -4.66 -16.33 -22.72
N GLY A 261 -5.87 -15.78 -22.57
CA GLY A 261 -6.50 -15.39 -21.31
C GLY A 261 -6.48 -16.50 -20.26
N LEU A 262 -5.97 -16.14 -19.07
CA LEU A 262 -6.15 -16.90 -17.85
C LEU A 262 -7.63 -16.77 -17.40
N PRO A 263 -8.21 -17.82 -16.78
CA PRO A 263 -9.63 -17.90 -16.51
C PRO A 263 -10.16 -16.67 -15.75
N GLU A 264 -11.28 -16.17 -16.26
CA GLU A 264 -11.99 -14.96 -15.83
C GLU A 264 -12.69 -15.13 -14.45
N GLU A 265 -12.84 -16.38 -13.99
CA GLU A 265 -13.46 -16.69 -12.72
C GLU A 265 -12.56 -16.34 -11.53
N LEU A 266 -13.13 -15.62 -10.55
CA LEU A 266 -12.49 -15.46 -9.24
C LEU A 266 -12.18 -16.85 -8.68
N PRO A 267 -10.93 -17.12 -8.26
CA PRO A 267 -10.63 -18.33 -7.49
C PRO A 267 -11.59 -18.41 -6.30
N SER A 268 -12.16 -19.58 -6.02
CA SER A 268 -13.04 -19.79 -4.85
C SER A 268 -12.37 -19.43 -3.51
N GLU A 269 -11.03 -19.41 -3.49
CA GLU A 269 -10.17 -19.02 -2.38
C GLU A 269 -10.00 -17.50 -2.22
N LEU A 270 -10.39 -16.69 -3.22
CA LEU A 270 -10.29 -15.23 -3.15
C LEU A 270 -11.55 -14.67 -2.48
N SER A 271 -11.37 -13.95 -1.37
CA SER A 271 -12.47 -13.30 -0.67
C SER A 271 -13.24 -12.39 -1.65
N PRO A 272 -14.59 -12.51 -1.73
CA PRO A 272 -15.40 -11.68 -2.61
C PRO A 272 -15.17 -10.19 -2.33
N GLY A 273 -14.96 -9.41 -3.39
CA GLY A 273 -14.86 -7.96 -3.29
C GLY A 273 -13.47 -7.39 -2.98
N ILE A 274 -12.42 -8.09 -3.41
CA ILE A 274 -11.08 -7.53 -3.53
C ILE A 274 -10.86 -7.09 -4.99
N SER A 275 -10.59 -5.81 -5.22
CA SER A 275 -10.34 -5.27 -6.56
C SER A 275 -8.96 -5.66 -7.11
N TYR A 276 -7.93 -5.73 -6.25
CA TYR A 276 -6.56 -6.08 -6.66
C TYR A 276 -5.89 -7.07 -5.73
N VAL A 277 -5.05 -7.91 -6.32
CA VAL A 277 -4.05 -8.69 -5.58
C VAL A 277 -2.68 -8.25 -6.06
N MET A 278 -1.86 -7.78 -5.13
CA MET A 278 -0.45 -7.47 -5.31
C MET A 278 0.37 -8.51 -4.55
N VAL A 279 1.36 -9.10 -5.21
CA VAL A 279 2.29 -10.05 -4.63
C VAL A 279 3.68 -9.46 -4.78
N THR A 280 4.43 -9.36 -3.70
CA THR A 280 5.82 -8.92 -3.70
C THR A 280 6.69 -10.02 -3.14
N THR A 281 7.72 -10.40 -3.89
CA THR A 281 8.69 -11.41 -3.47
C THR A 281 10.07 -10.81 -3.37
N GLU A 282 10.82 -11.21 -2.34
CA GLU A 282 12.27 -11.07 -2.34
C GLU A 282 12.88 -12.42 -2.75
N ALA A 283 13.54 -12.46 -3.91
CA ALA A 283 14.36 -13.61 -4.26
C ALA A 283 15.51 -13.74 -3.26
N ALA A 284 15.84 -14.97 -2.86
CA ALA A 284 17.11 -15.19 -2.17
C ALA A 284 18.23 -14.66 -3.07
N ARG A 285 18.99 -13.68 -2.58
CA ARG A 285 20.29 -13.37 -3.18
C ARG A 285 21.14 -14.61 -2.95
N LEU A 286 21.33 -15.39 -4.02
CA LEU A 286 22.39 -16.40 -4.04
C LEU A 286 23.68 -15.61 -3.81
N GLY A 287 24.25 -15.76 -2.61
CA GLY A 287 25.56 -15.21 -2.25
C GLY A 287 26.68 -15.89 -3.02
#